data_AF-A0A7Y1ZH14-F1
#
_entry.id   AF-A0A7Y1ZH14-F1
#
_cell.length_a   1.000
_cell.length_b   1.000
_cell.length_c   1.000
_cell.angle_alpha   90.00
_cell.angle_beta   90.00
_cell.angle_gamma   90.00
#
_symmetry.space_group_name_H-M   'P 1'
#
loop_
_entity.id
_entity.type
_entity.pdbx_description
1 polymer ?
#
loop_
_entity_poly.entity_id
_entity_poly.type
_entity_poly.pdbx_seq_one_letter_code
_entity_poly.pdbx_strand_id
1 'polypeptide(L)' 'MSNNIRVEVAYALPDEQAIIELEVAEGTTALEAARQSGVTQRFEGIDLDNAKLG' A
#
# COMPACT_ATOMS: atom_id res chain seq x y z
N MET A 1 10.79 -6.94 20.36
CA MET A 1 9.65 -6.01 20.36
C MET A 1 9.53 -5.51 18.94
N SER A 2 8.52 -5.94 18.19
CA SER A 2 8.24 -5.35 16.87
C SER A 2 7.48 -4.06 17.14
N ASN A 3 8.11 -2.92 16.85
CA ASN A 3 7.42 -1.64 16.90
C ASN A 3 6.59 -1.54 15.63
N ASN A 4 5.27 -1.38 15.72
CA ASN A 4 4.42 -1.20 14.57
C ASN A 4 4.09 0.28 14.42
N ILE A 5 4.05 0.75 13.17
CA ILE A 5 3.64 2.09 12.79
C ILE A 5 2.36 2.01 11.97
N ARG A 6 1.49 3.00 12.15
CA ARG A 6 0.29 3.14 11.32
C ARG A 6 0.66 3.89 10.05
N VAL A 7 0.30 3.32 8.90
CA VAL A 7 0.52 3.90 7.58
C VAL A 7 -0.76 3.79 6.75
N GLU A 8 -0.84 4.58 5.69
CA GLU A 8 -1.96 4.55 4.75
C GLU A 8 -1.43 4.32 3.34
N VAL A 9 -2.07 3.43 2.60
CA VAL A 9 -1.81 3.20 1.18
C VAL A 9 -2.97 3.80 0.39
N ALA A 10 -2.69 4.89 -0.32
CA ALA A 10 -3.63 5.53 -1.22
C ALA A 10 -3.39 5.09 -2.66
N TYR A 11 -4.46 4.73 -3.38
CA TYR A 11 -4.44 4.47 -4.81
C TYR A 11 -5.60 5.21 -5.47
N ALA A 12 -5.30 5.99 -6.49
CA ALA A 12 -6.26 6.85 -7.17
C ALA A 12 -6.19 6.67 -8.69
N LEU A 13 -7.34 6.31 -9.26
CA LEU A 13 -7.67 6.38 -10.67
C LEU A 13 -8.52 7.64 -10.92
N PRO A 14 -8.68 8.07 -12.18
CA PRO A 14 -9.49 9.26 -12.50
C PRO A 14 -10.93 9.19 -11.96
N ASP A 15 -11.52 7.99 -11.96
CA ASP A 15 -12.92 7.77 -11.60
C ASP A 15 -13.10 7.07 -10.23
N GLU A 16 -12.03 6.54 -9.63
CA GLU A 16 -12.10 5.80 -8.37
C GLU A 16 -10.85 6.01 -7.52
N GLN A 17 -11.02 6.15 -6.21
CA GLN A 17 -9.92 6.18 -5.26
C GLN A 17 -10.16 5.23 -4.08
N ALA A 18 -9.08 4.72 -3.51
CA ALA A 18 -9.08 4.00 -2.25
C ALA A 18 -7.96 4.50 -1.35
N ILE A 19 -8.24 4.54 -0.06
CA ILE A 19 -7.26 4.77 1.00
C ILE A 19 -7.41 3.60 1.96
N ILE A 20 -6.32 2.88 2.18
CA ILE A 20 -6.29 1.67 2.99
C ILE A 20 -5.35 1.91 4.17
N GLU A 21 -5.92 1.96 5.37
CA GLU A 21 -5.17 2.07 6.63
C GLU A 21 -4.65 0.69 7.04
N LEU A 22 -3.37 0.61 7.43
CA LEU A 22 -2.77 -0.62 7.95
C LEU A 22 -1.67 -0.32 8.98
N GLU A 23 -1.45 -1.27 9.88
CA GLU A 23 -0.32 -1.26 10.80
C GLU A 23 0.78 -2.19 10.29
N VAL A 24 1.96 -1.63 10.04
CA VAL A 24 3.13 -2.35 9.54
C VAL A 24 4.27 -2.27 10.54
N ALA A 25 5.21 -3.21 10.48
CA ALA A 25 6.41 -3.12 11.31
C ALA A 25 7.25 -1.88 10.93
N GLU A 26 7.86 -1.25 11.91
CA GLU A 26 8.82 -0.17 11.69
C GLU A 26 9.99 -0.69 10.81
N GLY A 27 10.32 0.06 9.75
CA GLY A 27 11.28 -0.37 8.73
C GLY A 27 10.66 -1.11 7.53
N THR A 28 9.34 -1.37 7.54
CA THR A 28 8.62 -1.87 6.35
C THR A 28 8.76 -0.88 5.19
N THR A 29 9.11 -1.39 4.01
CA THR A 29 9.22 -0.55 2.81
C THR A 29 7.84 -0.17 2.26
N ALA A 30 7.77 0.92 1.50
CA ALA A 30 6.53 1.32 0.82
C ALA A 30 5.95 0.19 -0.06
N LEU A 31 6.81 -0.60 -0.71
CA LEU A 31 6.41 -1.73 -1.55
C LEU A 31 5.77 -2.85 -0.73
N GLU A 32 6.38 -3.18 0.41
CA GLU A 32 5.83 -4.17 1.33
C GLU A 32 4.51 -3.70 1.94
N ALA A 33 4.40 -2.43 2.33
CA ALA A 33 3.14 -1.86 2.83
C ALA A 33 2.04 -1.91 1.75
N ALA A 34 2.35 -1.57 0.49
CA ALA A 34 1.40 -1.67 -0.61
C ALA A 34 0.98 -3.12 -0.91
N ARG A 35 1.88 -4.10 -0.75
CA ARG A 35 1.53 -5.53 -0.87
C ARG A 35 0.65 -5.99 0.29
N GLN A 36 0.97 -5.55 1.52
CA GLN A 36 0.20 -5.90 2.72
C GLN A 36 -1.18 -5.26 2.77
N SER A 37 -1.36 -4.09 2.15
CA SER A 37 -2.67 -3.41 2.10
C SER A 37 -3.69 -4.14 1.22
N GLY A 38 -3.25 -5.07 0.37
CA GLY A 38 -4.13 -5.80 -0.54
C GLY A 38 -4.69 -4.91 -1.67
N VAL A 39 -4.08 -3.75 -1.94
CA VAL A 39 -4.54 -2.81 -2.98
C VAL A 39 -4.63 -3.47 -4.37
N THR A 40 -3.73 -4.41 -4.68
CA THR A 40 -3.73 -5.20 -5.93
C THR A 40 -4.90 -6.16 -6.05
N GLN A 41 -5.55 -6.52 -4.95
CA GLN A 41 -6.76 -7.34 -4.96
C GLN A 41 -8.01 -6.48 -5.20
N ARG A 42 -7.94 -5.19 -4.85
CA ARG A 42 -9.04 -4.24 -5.02
C ARG A 42 -9.06 -3.60 -6.40
N PHE A 43 -7.90 -3.41 -7.01
CA PHE A 43 -7.74 -2.84 -8.34
C PHE A 43 -6.98 -3.82 -9.24
N GLU A 44 -7.66 -4.35 -10.25
CA GLU A 44 -7.04 -5.20 -11.26
C GLU A 44 -6.02 -4.39 -12.10
N GLY A 45 -4.88 -5.00 -12.39
CA GLY A 45 -3.86 -4.41 -13.27
C GLY A 45 -2.84 -3.49 -12.59
N ILE A 46 -2.87 -3.34 -11.26
CA ILE A 46 -1.77 -2.69 -10.54
C ILE A 46 -0.52 -3.56 -10.62
N ASP A 47 0.54 -3.02 -11.24
CA ASP A 47 1.88 -3.60 -11.17
C ASP A 47 2.71 -2.89 -10.11
N LEU A 48 2.77 -3.47 -8.91
CA LEU A 48 3.53 -2.89 -7.79
C LEU A 48 5.05 -2.95 -8.00
N ASP A 49 5.55 -3.87 -8.83
CA ASP A 49 7.00 -4.07 -9.01
C ASP A 49 7.63 -2.95 -9.84
N ASN A 50 6.89 -2.43 -10.82
CA ASN A 50 7.28 -1.26 -11.61
C ASN A 50 6.68 0.05 -11.12
N ALA A 51 5.85 0.02 -10.07
CA ALA A 51 5.24 1.22 -9.51
C ALA A 51 6.32 2.14 -8.93
N LYS A 52 6.27 3.42 -9.32
CA LYS A 52 7.04 4.46 -8.62
C LYS A 52 6.35 4.78 -7.30
N LEU A 53 6.87 4.18 -6.24
CA LEU A 53 6.47 4.47 -4.87
C LEU A 53 7.32 5.66 -4.39
N GLY A 54 6.64 6.72 -3.92
CA GLY A 54 7.22 8.02 -3.62
C GLY A 54 6.89 8.48 -2.22
#